data_AF-A0A218PXI2-F1
#
_entry.id   AF-A0A218PXI2-F1
#
_cell.length_a   1.000
_cell.length_b   1.000
_cell.length_c   1.000
_cell.angle_alpha   90.00
_cell.angle_beta   90.00
_cell.angle_gamma   90.00
#
_symmetry.space_group_name_H-M   'P 1'
#
loop_
_entity.id
_entity.type
_entity.pdbx_description
1 polymer ?
#
loop_
_entity_poly.entity_id
_entity_poly.type
_entity_poly.pdbx_seq_one_letter_code
_entity_poly.pdbx_strand_id
1 'polypeptide(L)'
;MSLTFCAWGVESAQALLRQHHDSPGVLRYHSQVSIKDEKGYAWQVLLFKQNYHTPVQDLRLRVVGFPGIAEIAHPQPLEIEAASGKLLSASDAYALTAPAPNVGEYELTNILPQLPTTDALKLYVPIQSEKPLVLNIPNTVVTEWQWLVTEID
;
A
#
# COMPACT_ATOMS: atom_id res chain seq x y z
N MET A 1 17.73 -52.27 -7.96
CA MET A 1 16.60 -51.33 -7.92
C MET A 1 16.71 -50.60 -6.59
N SER A 2 17.40 -49.47 -6.55
CA SER A 2 17.62 -48.71 -5.30
C SER A 2 16.62 -47.57 -5.23
N LEU A 3 15.80 -47.56 -4.17
CA LEU A 3 14.86 -46.50 -3.86
C LEU A 3 15.55 -45.54 -2.89
N THR A 4 15.89 -44.35 -3.37
CA THR A 4 16.38 -43.25 -2.53
C THR A 4 15.19 -42.35 -2.19
N PHE A 5 14.80 -42.33 -0.91
CA PHE A 5 13.86 -41.37 -0.37
C PHE A 5 14.57 -40.03 -0.16
N CYS A 6 14.14 -38.98 -0.86
CA CYS A 6 14.56 -37.60 -0.58
C CYS A 6 13.68 -37.03 0.54
N ALA A 7 14.33 -36.49 1.57
CA ALA A 7 13.70 -35.74 2.64
C ALA A 7 13.14 -34.42 2.10
N TRP A 8 11.86 -34.13 2.36
CA TRP A 8 11.28 -32.81 2.16
C TRP A 8 11.72 -31.89 3.31
N GLY A 9 12.63 -30.97 3.01
CA GLY A 9 12.83 -29.77 3.82
C GLY A 9 11.69 -28.80 3.55
N VAL A 10 10.99 -28.38 4.59
CA VAL A 10 10.00 -27.31 4.52
C VAL A 10 10.76 -26.00 4.32
N GLU A 11 10.68 -25.45 3.11
CA GLU A 11 11.32 -24.19 2.77
C GLU A 11 10.56 -23.05 3.47
N SER A 12 11.26 -22.39 4.39
CA SER A 12 10.74 -21.26 5.16
C SER A 12 10.27 -20.18 4.19
N ALA A 13 9.04 -19.68 4.35
CA ALA A 13 8.53 -18.57 3.54
C ALA A 13 9.35 -17.30 3.84
N GLN A 14 10.37 -17.06 3.03
CA GLN A 14 11.17 -15.85 3.06
C GLN A 14 10.35 -14.74 2.40
N ALA A 15 10.10 -13.66 3.14
CA ALA A 15 9.54 -12.43 2.61
C ALA A 15 10.46 -11.92 1.50
N LEU A 16 10.04 -12.10 0.25
CA LEU A 16 10.77 -11.68 -0.93
C LEU A 16 10.54 -10.17 -1.11
N LEU A 17 11.47 -9.35 -0.62
CA LEU A 17 11.58 -7.94 -1.02
C LEU A 17 11.87 -7.93 -2.53
N ARG A 18 10.82 -7.78 -3.36
CA ARG A 18 10.94 -7.81 -4.82
C ARG A 18 11.56 -6.50 -5.30
N GLN A 19 12.88 -6.47 -5.46
CA GLN A 19 13.58 -5.41 -6.18
C GLN A 19 13.28 -5.54 -7.68
N HIS A 20 12.30 -4.78 -8.19
CA HIS A 20 12.05 -4.68 -9.63
C HIS A 20 13.11 -3.77 -10.26
N HIS A 21 14.05 -4.34 -11.01
CA HIS A 21 15.02 -3.62 -11.84
C HIS A 21 14.34 -3.11 -13.13
N ASP A 22 13.52 -2.07 -13.04
CA ASP A 22 13.04 -1.35 -14.22
C ASP A 22 14.00 -0.19 -14.54
N SER A 23 15.09 -0.54 -15.25
CA SER A 23 16.17 0.31 -15.83
C SER A 23 17.45 0.51 -14.98
N PRO A 24 18.64 0.61 -15.60
CA PRO A 24 19.90 0.79 -14.86
C PRO A 24 19.96 2.17 -14.19
N GLY A 25 20.15 2.21 -12.88
CA GLY A 25 20.64 3.40 -12.16
C GLY A 25 19.64 4.15 -11.27
N VAL A 26 18.39 3.71 -11.11
CA VAL A 26 17.47 4.27 -10.11
C VAL A 26 16.84 3.15 -9.31
N LEU A 27 17.33 2.92 -8.08
CA LEU A 27 16.67 2.06 -7.11
C LEU A 27 15.31 2.69 -6.75
N ARG A 28 14.23 2.22 -7.38
CA ARG A 28 12.86 2.65 -7.05
C ARG A 28 12.31 1.77 -5.94
N TYR A 29 12.48 2.22 -4.70
CA TYR A 29 11.84 1.59 -3.54
C TYR A 29 10.33 1.82 -3.60
N HIS A 30 9.56 0.72 -3.56
CA HIS A 30 8.11 0.71 -3.39
C HIS A 30 7.71 -0.49 -2.52
N SER A 31 6.66 -0.34 -1.71
CA SER A 31 6.00 -1.46 -1.02
C SER A 31 4.69 -1.73 -1.73
N GLN A 32 4.49 -2.98 -2.16
CA GLN A 32 3.28 -3.42 -2.84
C GLN A 32 2.70 -4.65 -2.16
N VAL A 33 1.44 -4.57 -1.74
CA VAL A 33 0.74 -5.66 -1.07
C VAL A 33 -0.65 -5.86 -1.67
N SER A 34 -1.12 -7.11 -1.64
CA SER A 34 -2.50 -7.46 -1.96
C SER A 34 -3.28 -7.68 -0.66
N ILE A 35 -4.30 -6.86 -0.41
CA ILE A 35 -5.15 -6.89 0.78
C ILE A 35 -6.54 -7.34 0.35
N LYS A 36 -7.15 -8.26 1.11
CA LYS A 36 -8.55 -8.62 0.88
C LYS A 36 -9.46 -7.72 1.69
N ASP A 37 -10.54 -7.25 1.06
CA ASP A 37 -11.62 -6.61 1.81
C ASP A 37 -12.48 -7.64 2.56
N GLU A 38 -13.46 -7.15 3.32
CA GLU A 38 -14.38 -8.00 4.09
C GLU A 38 -15.22 -8.96 3.21
N LYS A 39 -15.40 -8.64 1.92
CA LYS A 39 -16.11 -9.47 0.94
C LYS A 39 -15.17 -10.47 0.24
N GLY A 40 -13.87 -10.40 0.51
CA GLY A 40 -12.85 -11.27 -0.05
C GLY A 40 -12.27 -10.80 -1.39
N TYR A 41 -12.66 -9.63 -1.90
CA TYR A 41 -12.07 -9.08 -3.11
C TYR A 41 -10.66 -8.56 -2.83
N ALA A 42 -9.74 -8.80 -3.76
CA ALA A 42 -8.36 -8.37 -3.63
C ALA A 42 -8.18 -6.92 -4.08
N TRP A 43 -7.44 -6.17 -3.28
CA TRP A 43 -7.05 -4.79 -3.47
C TRP A 43 -5.54 -4.69 -3.50
N GLN A 44 -4.99 -3.99 -4.49
CA GLN A 44 -3.58 -3.69 -4.49
C GLN A 44 -3.34 -2.36 -3.78
N VAL A 45 -2.43 -2.37 -2.83
CA VAL A 45 -1.99 -1.18 -2.10
C VAL A 45 -0.50 -1.01 -2.37
N LEU A 46 -0.14 0.13 -2.96
CA LEU A 46 1.22 0.45 -3.41
C LEU A 46 1.66 1.78 -2.81
N LEU A 47 2.66 1.75 -1.93
CA LEU A 47 3.35 2.94 -1.45
C LEU A 47 4.63 3.13 -2.27
N PHE A 48 4.83 4.32 -2.83
CA PHE A 48 6.01 4.62 -3.65
C PHE A 48 6.39 6.10 -3.59
N LYS A 49 7.62 6.41 -3.99
CA LYS A 49 8.10 7.79 -4.16
C LYS A 49 7.76 8.26 -5.56
N GLN A 50 7.15 9.43 -5.69
CA GLN A 50 6.83 9.98 -7.02
C GLN A 50 8.03 10.68 -7.66
N ASN A 51 8.74 11.50 -6.87
CA ASN A 51 9.83 12.34 -7.36
C ASN A 51 11.18 11.88 -6.78
N TYR A 52 11.94 11.11 -7.57
CA TYR A 52 13.26 10.58 -7.17
C TYR A 52 14.40 11.59 -7.33
N HIS A 53 14.17 12.70 -8.03
CA HIS A 53 15.19 13.70 -8.37
C HIS A 53 15.06 15.01 -7.59
N THR A 54 14.07 15.12 -6.69
CA THR A 54 13.85 16.31 -5.86
C THR A 54 14.29 16.04 -4.42
N PRO A 55 14.76 17.08 -3.69
CA PRO A 55 15.09 16.93 -2.27
C PRO A 55 13.87 16.58 -1.42
N VAL A 56 12.70 17.08 -1.84
CA VAL A 56 11.41 16.74 -1.23
C VAL A 56 10.94 15.44 -1.86
N GLN A 57 10.90 14.38 -1.08
CA GLN A 57 10.41 13.08 -1.52
C GLN A 57 8.90 13.03 -1.31
N ASP A 58 8.15 13.13 -2.40
CA ASP A 58 6.70 12.97 -2.36
C ASP A 58 6.32 11.49 -2.28
N LEU A 59 5.62 11.12 -1.21
CA LEU A 59 5.13 9.76 -0.99
C LEU A 59 3.69 9.66 -1.42
N ARG A 60 3.43 8.70 -2.31
CA ARG A 60 2.10 8.39 -2.84
C ARG A 60 1.68 7.01 -2.40
N LEU A 61 0.43 6.91 -1.95
CA LEU A 61 -0.23 5.63 -1.77
C LEU A 61 -1.27 5.44 -2.87
N ARG A 62 -1.07 4.45 -3.72
CA ARG A 62 -2.06 4.03 -4.70
C ARG A 62 -2.85 2.84 -4.21
N VAL A 63 -4.16 2.92 -4.35
CA VAL A 63 -5.11 1.86 -4.02
C VAL A 63 -5.85 1.47 -5.29
N VAL A 64 -5.81 0.19 -5.65
CA VAL A 64 -6.45 -0.35 -6.85
C VAL A 64 -7.42 -1.44 -6.45
N GLY A 65 -8.71 -1.19 -6.66
CA GLY A 65 -9.77 -2.16 -6.47
C GLY A 65 -9.98 -3.05 -7.69
N PHE A 66 -10.78 -4.10 -7.52
CA PHE A 66 -11.19 -4.93 -8.66
C PHE A 66 -12.13 -4.14 -9.59
N PRO A 67 -11.85 -4.05 -10.91
CA PRO A 67 -12.67 -3.30 -11.85
C PRO A 67 -14.14 -3.73 -11.85
N GLY A 68 -15.06 -2.78 -11.85
CA GLY A 68 -16.51 -3.02 -11.89
C GLY A 68 -17.13 -3.55 -10.58
N ILE A 69 -16.32 -3.81 -9.55
CA ILE A 69 -16.81 -4.19 -8.20
C ILE A 69 -16.76 -3.01 -7.25
N ALA A 70 -15.70 -2.21 -7.33
CA ALA A 70 -15.55 -1.02 -6.50
C ALA A 70 -15.01 0.13 -7.33
N GLU A 71 -15.76 1.24 -7.31
CA GLU A 71 -15.36 2.50 -7.91
C GLU A 71 -15.07 3.49 -6.79
N ILE A 72 -13.88 4.07 -6.83
CA ILE A 72 -13.41 5.07 -5.89
C ILE A 72 -14.08 6.39 -6.23
N ALA A 73 -14.60 7.06 -5.22
CA ALA A 73 -15.21 8.37 -5.34
C ALA A 73 -14.11 9.44 -5.41
N HIS A 74 -14.20 10.30 -6.42
CA HIS A 74 -13.27 11.42 -6.61
C HIS A 74 -14.06 12.74 -6.70
N PRO A 75 -13.53 13.85 -6.14
CA PRO A 75 -12.45 13.91 -5.18
C PRO A 75 -12.94 13.52 -3.77
N GLN A 76 -12.31 12.55 -3.12
CA GLN A 76 -12.57 12.23 -1.71
C GLN A 76 -11.28 11.80 -1.01
N PRO A 77 -11.04 12.26 0.24
CA PRO A 77 -9.83 11.87 0.95
C PRO A 77 -9.86 10.40 1.37
N LEU A 78 -8.67 9.82 1.52
CA LEU A 78 -8.51 8.55 2.21
C LEU A 78 -8.40 8.81 3.72
N GLU A 79 -9.26 8.18 4.52
CA GLU A 79 -9.08 8.21 5.97
C GLU A 79 -8.27 7.01 6.45
N ILE A 80 -7.36 7.26 7.39
CA ILE A 80 -6.43 6.27 7.93
C ILE A 80 -6.58 6.28 9.44
N GLU A 81 -7.01 5.15 10.01
CA GLU A 81 -7.14 4.98 11.45
C GLU A 81 -6.04 4.06 11.98
N ALA A 82 -5.31 4.56 12.98
CA ALA A 82 -4.36 3.77 13.76
C ALA A 82 -5.08 2.99 14.86
N ALA A 83 -4.47 1.90 15.34
CA ALA A 83 -4.98 1.13 16.49
C ALA A 83 -5.21 1.97 17.76
N SER A 84 -4.51 3.10 17.90
CA SER A 84 -4.70 4.08 18.97
C SER A 84 -6.00 4.91 18.86
N GLY A 85 -6.77 4.75 17.79
CA GLY A 85 -7.95 5.56 17.47
C GLY A 85 -7.61 6.89 16.80
N LYS A 86 -6.32 7.15 16.51
CA LYS A 86 -5.91 8.35 15.77
C LYS A 86 -6.38 8.24 14.32
N LEU A 87 -7.21 9.19 13.89
CA LEU A 87 -7.69 9.31 12.51
C LEU A 87 -6.90 10.40 11.78
N LEU A 88 -6.37 10.05 10.61
CA LEU A 88 -5.65 10.94 9.70
C LEU A 88 -6.33 10.94 8.34
N SER A 89 -6.18 12.03 7.59
CA SER A 89 -6.80 12.20 6.28
C SER A 89 -5.72 12.52 5.24
N ALA A 90 -5.68 11.73 4.17
CA ALA A 90 -4.76 11.91 3.04
C ALA A 90 -5.53 12.44 1.83
N SER A 91 -5.05 13.51 1.22
CA SER A 91 -5.72 14.16 0.09
C SER A 91 -5.59 13.32 -1.18
N ASP A 92 -6.66 13.33 -1.98
CA ASP A 92 -6.73 12.66 -3.28
C ASP A 92 -5.89 13.37 -4.34
N ALA A 93 -4.90 12.66 -4.86
CA ALA A 93 -4.02 13.08 -5.95
C ALA A 93 -4.74 13.14 -7.30
N TYR A 94 -5.79 12.33 -7.46
CA TYR A 94 -6.57 12.22 -8.69
C TYR A 94 -7.87 13.01 -8.62
N ALA A 95 -7.91 14.06 -7.80
CA ALA A 95 -9.08 14.92 -7.61
C ALA A 95 -9.70 15.45 -8.91
N LEU A 96 -8.90 15.64 -9.97
CA LEU A 96 -9.38 16.10 -11.29
C LEU A 96 -9.64 14.94 -12.26
N THR A 97 -8.68 14.03 -12.39
CA THR A 97 -8.74 12.92 -13.34
C THR A 97 -8.03 11.70 -12.77
N ALA A 98 -8.78 10.64 -12.52
CA ALA A 98 -8.24 9.32 -12.21
C ALA A 98 -7.96 8.53 -13.50
N PRO A 99 -6.92 7.68 -13.53
CA PRO A 99 -6.61 6.85 -14.68
C PRO A 99 -7.66 5.77 -14.95
N ALA A 100 -8.40 5.36 -13.91
CA ALA A 100 -9.51 4.42 -13.97
C ALA A 100 -10.41 4.59 -12.73
N PRO A 101 -11.71 4.26 -12.80
CA PRO A 101 -12.65 4.49 -11.70
C PRO A 101 -12.34 3.66 -10.45
N ASN A 102 -11.62 2.54 -10.57
CA ASN A 102 -11.23 1.67 -9.47
C ASN A 102 -9.84 2.01 -8.90
N VAL A 103 -9.26 3.16 -9.26
CA VAL A 103 -7.89 3.55 -8.88
C VAL A 103 -7.91 4.89 -8.16
N GLY A 104 -7.40 4.90 -6.92
CA GLY A 104 -7.17 6.11 -6.14
C GLY A 104 -5.69 6.27 -5.81
N GLU A 105 -5.24 7.51 -5.69
CA GLU A 105 -3.88 7.83 -5.29
C GLU A 105 -3.91 8.97 -4.27
N TYR A 106 -3.16 8.84 -3.19
CA TYR A 106 -3.27 9.73 -2.02
C TYR A 106 -1.90 10.22 -1.56
N GLU A 107 -1.86 11.46 -1.07
CA GLU A 107 -0.65 12.11 -0.54
C GLU A 107 -0.34 11.63 0.88
N LEU A 108 0.79 10.94 1.05
CA LEU A 108 1.20 10.40 2.36
C LEU A 108 2.43 11.07 2.96
N THR A 109 3.09 12.01 2.27
CA THR A 109 4.33 12.65 2.72
C THR A 109 4.26 13.17 4.16
N ASN A 110 3.18 13.88 4.49
CA ASN A 110 2.98 14.46 5.83
C ASN A 110 2.18 13.53 6.77
N ILE A 111 1.64 12.43 6.27
CA ILE A 111 0.77 11.50 7.01
C ILE A 111 1.58 10.33 7.57
N LEU A 112 2.46 9.75 6.76
CA LEU A 112 3.23 8.57 7.15
C LEU A 112 4.10 8.77 8.41
N PRO A 113 4.79 9.91 8.62
CA PRO A 113 5.54 10.15 9.86
C PRO A 113 4.66 10.26 11.12
N GLN A 114 3.35 10.45 10.94
CA GLN A 114 2.39 10.57 12.03
C GLN A 114 1.71 9.25 12.40
N LEU A 115 1.94 8.20 11.60
CA LEU A 115 1.40 6.87 11.81
C LEU A 115 2.31 6.07 12.76
N PRO A 116 1.74 5.14 13.56
CA PRO A 116 2.54 4.21 14.34
C PRO A 116 3.40 3.33 13.41
N THR A 117 4.54 2.86 13.90
CA THR A 117 5.49 2.08 13.10
C THR A 117 5.25 0.56 13.16
N THR A 118 4.52 0.10 14.18
CA THR A 118 4.37 -1.32 14.51
C THR A 118 2.92 -1.79 14.63
N ASP A 119 1.95 -0.90 14.43
CA ASP A 119 0.53 -1.23 14.59
C ASP A 119 -0.14 -1.43 13.23
N ALA A 120 -1.18 -2.26 13.21
CA ALA A 120 -2.06 -2.37 12.05
C ALA A 120 -2.86 -1.06 11.85
N LEU A 121 -3.19 -0.77 10.60
CA LEU A 121 -3.98 0.40 10.22
C LEU A 121 -5.26 -0.04 9.53
N LYS A 122 -6.30 0.80 9.62
CA LYS A 122 -7.47 0.70 8.76
C LYS A 122 -7.43 1.84 7.75
N LEU A 123 -7.58 1.49 6.48
CA LEU A 123 -7.81 2.47 5.42
C LEU A 123 -9.29 2.48 5.06
N TYR A 124 -9.93 3.63 5.19
CA TYR A 124 -11.29 3.85 4.76
C TYR A 124 -11.26 4.43 3.35
N VAL A 125 -11.33 3.55 2.36
CA VAL A 125 -11.31 3.90 0.95
C VAL A 125 -12.68 4.47 0.56
N PRO A 126 -12.74 5.72 0.07
CA PRO A 126 -13.99 6.33 -0.34
C PRO A 126 -14.44 5.70 -1.66
N ILE A 127 -15.41 4.79 -1.60
CA ILE A 127 -16.05 4.22 -2.78
C ILE A 127 -17.36 4.96 -3.04
N GLN A 128 -17.90 4.92 -4.27
CA GLN A 128 -19.16 5.57 -4.63
C GLN A 128 -20.41 5.04 -3.90
N SER A 129 -20.27 3.96 -3.12
CA SER A 129 -21.34 3.46 -2.24
C SER A 129 -21.52 4.33 -1.00
N GLU A 130 -22.65 4.19 -0.30
CA GLU A 130 -22.96 5.01 0.89
C GLU A 130 -21.97 4.86 2.07
N LYS A 131 -21.20 3.77 2.11
CA LYS A 131 -20.23 3.49 3.17
C LYS A 131 -18.83 3.32 2.58
N PRO A 132 -17.79 3.88 3.22
CA PRO A 132 -16.42 3.64 2.81
C PRO A 132 -16.08 2.16 2.96
N LEU A 133 -15.20 1.69 2.07
CA LEU A 133 -14.65 0.35 2.17
C LEU A 133 -13.50 0.34 3.17
N VAL A 134 -13.45 -0.67 4.03
CA VAL A 134 -12.37 -0.83 5.01
C VAL A 134 -11.34 -1.83 4.50
N LEU A 135 -10.09 -1.41 4.37
CA LEU A 135 -8.94 -2.28 4.17
C LEU A 135 -8.11 -2.34 5.46
N ASN A 136 -7.92 -3.54 5.99
CA ASN A 136 -7.07 -3.78 7.15
C ASN A 136 -5.62 -4.00 6.69
N ILE A 137 -4.75 -3.05 7.00
CA ILE A 137 -3.33 -3.10 6.66
C ILE A 137 -2.57 -3.77 7.81
N PRO A 138 -1.94 -4.93 7.58
CA PRO A 138 -1.16 -5.62 8.59
C PRO A 138 0.02 -4.77 9.07
N ASN A 139 0.39 -4.92 10.33
CA ASN A 139 1.54 -4.20 10.89
C ASN A 139 2.84 -4.44 10.12
N THR A 140 3.04 -5.64 9.55
CA THR A 140 4.22 -5.95 8.72
C THR A 140 4.35 -5.00 7.54
N VAL A 141 3.23 -4.66 6.89
CA VAL A 141 3.19 -3.71 5.77
C VAL A 141 3.49 -2.29 6.27
N VAL A 142 2.96 -1.91 7.43
CA VAL A 142 3.22 -0.60 8.03
C VAL A 142 4.70 -0.45 8.37
N THR A 143 5.33 -1.49 8.90
CA THR A 143 6.78 -1.50 9.16
C THR A 143 7.59 -1.38 7.87
N GLU A 144 7.20 -2.07 6.79
CA GLU A 144 7.82 -1.89 5.46
C GLU A 144 7.71 -0.44 4.97
N TRP A 145 6.54 0.18 5.15
CA TRP A 145 6.32 1.58 4.75
C TRP A 145 7.25 2.53 5.51
N GLN A 146 7.49 2.29 6.79
CA GLN A 146 8.42 3.09 7.59
C GLN A 146 9.86 2.90 7.09
N TRP A 147 10.30 1.66 6.82
CA TRP A 147 11.64 1.41 6.27
C TRP A 147 11.88 2.05 4.91
N LEU A 148 10.85 2.14 4.07
CA LEU A 148 10.93 2.83 2.78
C LEU A 148 11.31 4.31 2.94
N VAL A 149 10.99 4.92 4.09
CA VAL A 149 11.35 6.29 4.46
C VAL A 149 12.63 6.35 5.31
N THR A 150 12.94 5.32 6.11
CA THR A 150 14.11 5.31 7.01
C THR A 150 15.42 4.83 6.37
N GLU A 151 15.42 4.09 5.25
CA GLU A 151 16.65 3.83 4.45
C GLU A 151 17.23 5.10 3.78
N ILE A 152 16.95 6.27 4.35
CA ILE A 152 17.16 7.61 3.82
C ILE A 152 17.57 8.58 4.94
N ASP A 153 18.44 8.14 5.84
CA ASP A 153 19.32 9.05 6.59
C ASP A 153 20.76 8.52 6.50
#